data_AF-A0A496PR58-F1
#
_entry.id   AF-A0A496PR58-F1
#
_cell.length_a   1.000
_cell.length_b   1.000
_cell.length_c   1.000
_cell.angle_alpha   90.00
_cell.angle_beta   90.00
_cell.angle_gamma   90.00
#
_symmetry.space_group_name_H-M   'P 1'
#
loop_
_entity.id
_entity.type
_entity.pdbx_description
1 polymer ?
#
loop_
_entity_poly.entity_id
_entity_poly.type
_entity_poly.pdbx_seq_one_letter_code
_entity_poly.pdbx_strand_id
1 'polypeptide(L)'
;DLVDTPIRVSTVDPGLVETEFSIVRFHGDKERAGQTYKGYQPLTGNDIAEAVVWAADRPEHVQIGEIIIYPTAQASTMVLDKRE
;
A
#
# COMPACT_ATOMS: atom_id res chain seq x y z
N ASP A 1 -11.64 7.93 -21.18
CA ASP A 1 -12.26 8.29 -19.89
C ASP A 1 -13.66 7.67 -19.84
N LEU A 2 -14.23 7.44 -18.66
CA LEU A 2 -15.51 6.74 -18.43
C LEU A 2 -16.58 7.66 -17.81
N VAL A 3 -16.41 8.98 -17.94
CA VAL A 3 -17.19 10.03 -17.25
C VAL A 3 -18.69 9.99 -17.56
N ASP A 4 -19.08 9.39 -18.67
CA ASP A 4 -20.46 9.24 -19.15
C ASP A 4 -21.10 7.91 -18.71
N THR A 5 -20.43 7.15 -17.84
CA THR A 5 -20.88 5.86 -17.32
C THR A 5 -20.93 5.86 -15.79
N PRO A 6 -21.58 4.87 -15.14
CA PRO A 6 -21.50 4.69 -13.70
C PRO A 6 -20.23 3.96 -13.23
N ILE A 7 -19.24 3.73 -14.11
CA ILE A 7 -18.00 3.04 -13.74
C ILE A 7 -17.08 4.00 -13.00
N ARG A 8 -16.59 3.57 -11.84
CA ARG A 8 -15.57 4.29 -11.04
C ARG A 8 -14.19 3.69 -11.29
N VAL A 9 -13.18 4.54 -11.37
CA VAL A 9 -11.77 4.15 -11.51
C VAL A 9 -10.99 4.67 -10.30
N SER A 10 -10.21 3.79 -9.67
CA SER A 10 -9.42 4.09 -8.46
C SER A 10 -8.06 3.42 -8.54
N THR A 11 -7.02 4.09 -8.04
CA THR A 11 -5.72 3.48 -7.74
C THR A 11 -5.48 3.43 -6.24
N VAL A 12 -4.79 2.39 -5.79
CA VAL A 12 -4.32 2.24 -4.41
C VAL A 12 -2.82 1.97 -4.49
N ASP A 13 -2.05 2.93 -4.01
CA ASP A 13 -0.63 3.08 -4.26
C ASP A 13 0.12 3.01 -2.92
N PRO A 14 0.37 1.79 -2.41
CA PRO A 14 0.97 1.60 -1.10
C PRO A 14 2.49 1.76 -1.13
N GLY A 15 3.04 2.19 0.01
CA GLY A 15 4.47 2.17 0.30
C GLY A 15 4.97 0.80 0.77
N LEU A 16 5.71 0.78 1.87
CA LEU A 16 6.31 -0.43 2.42
C LEU A 16 5.26 -1.25 3.18
N VAL A 17 4.82 -2.33 2.54
CA VAL A 17 3.90 -3.33 3.09
C VAL A 17 4.64 -4.65 3.29
N GLU A 18 4.55 -5.23 4.48
CA GLU A 18 5.11 -6.54 4.78
C GLU A 18 4.16 -7.64 4.30
N THR A 19 4.54 -8.25 3.18
CA THR A 19 3.87 -9.38 2.55
C THR A 19 4.91 -10.28 1.91
N GLU A 20 4.48 -11.28 1.15
CA GLU A 20 5.39 -12.09 0.31
C GLU A 20 6.07 -11.28 -0.80
N PHE A 21 5.67 -10.03 -1.04
CA PHE A 21 6.29 -9.16 -2.06
C PHE A 21 7.82 -9.14 -1.98
N SER A 22 8.39 -8.88 -0.80
CA SER A 22 9.85 -8.85 -0.65
C SER A 22 10.49 -10.23 -0.75
N ILE A 23 9.78 -11.30 -0.37
CA ILE A 23 10.25 -12.68 -0.51
C ILE A 23 10.36 -13.02 -2.00
N VAL A 24 9.32 -12.72 -2.79
CA VAL A 24 9.32 -12.92 -4.25
C VAL A 24 10.38 -12.05 -4.92
N ARG A 25 10.47 -10.77 -4.54
CA ARG A 25 11.47 -9.81 -5.04
C ARG A 25 12.90 -10.31 -4.84
N PHE A 26 13.18 -10.98 -3.73
CA PHE A 26 14.49 -11.54 -3.42
C PHE A 26 14.57 -13.05 -3.66
N HIS A 27 13.73 -13.60 -4.54
CA HIS A 27 13.81 -14.98 -5.03
C HIS A 27 13.81 -16.04 -3.91
N GLY A 28 13.02 -15.82 -2.85
CA GLY A 28 12.91 -16.73 -1.72
C GLY A 28 13.87 -16.46 -0.56
N ASP A 29 14.77 -15.48 -0.68
CA ASP A 29 15.66 -15.05 0.41
C ASP A 29 14.86 -14.31 1.51
N LYS A 30 14.42 -15.08 2.50
CA LYS A 30 13.62 -14.59 3.63
C LYS A 30 14.41 -13.68 4.57
N GLU A 31 15.72 -13.88 4.70
CA GLU A 31 16.55 -13.05 5.57
C GLU A 31 16.64 -11.65 4.98
N ARG A 32 16.99 -11.54 3.70
CA ARG A 32 17.05 -10.27 2.99
C ARG A 32 15.69 -9.58 2.92
N ALA A 33 14.61 -10.34 2.74
CA ALA A 33 13.26 -9.80 2.79
C ALA A 33 12.96 -9.17 4.15
N GLY A 34 13.23 -9.87 5.26
CA GLY A 34 13.01 -9.36 6.62
C GLY A 34 13.80 -8.08 6.92
N GLN A 35 15.03 -7.95 6.41
CA GLN A 35 15.83 -6.72 6.61
C GLN A 35 15.18 -5.46 5.99
N THR A 36 14.29 -5.61 5.00
CA THR A 36 13.58 -4.49 4.38
C THR A 36 12.71 -3.75 5.41
N TYR A 37 12.12 -4.50 6.34
CA TYR A 37 11.11 -4.02 7.30
C TYR A 37 11.66 -3.79 8.72
N LYS A 38 12.95 -4.02 8.93
CA LYS A 38 13.59 -3.82 10.25
C LYS A 38 13.67 -2.33 10.62
N GLY A 39 13.35 -2.03 11.89
CA GLY A 39 13.53 -0.72 12.51
C GLY A 39 12.32 0.21 12.42
N TYR A 40 11.16 -0.27 12.00
CA TYR A 40 9.91 0.49 11.95
C TYR A 40 8.72 -0.47 11.85
N GLN A 41 7.50 0.04 12.01
CA GLN A 41 6.27 -0.72 11.75
C GLN A 41 5.86 -0.54 10.28
N PRO A 42 5.98 -1.57 9.42
CA PRO A 42 5.47 -1.50 8.05
C PRO A 42 3.93 -1.59 8.05
N LEU A 43 3.33 -1.29 6.89
CA LEU A 43 1.94 -1.66 6.63
C LEU A 43 1.82 -3.18 6.52
N THR A 44 0.61 -3.68 6.69
CA THR A 44 0.23 -5.09 6.50
C THR A 44 -0.69 -5.24 5.30
N GLY A 45 -0.88 -6.47 4.82
CA GLY A 45 -1.87 -6.75 3.78
C GLY A 45 -3.30 -6.35 4.17
N ASN A 46 -3.62 -6.39 5.46
CA ASN A 46 -4.95 -6.00 5.97
C ASN A 46 -5.17 -4.48 5.87
N ASP A 47 -4.15 -3.66 6.11
CA ASP A 47 -4.26 -2.21 5.98
C ASP A 47 -4.62 -1.82 4.52
N ILE A 48 -4.03 -2.52 3.55
CA ILE A 48 -4.33 -2.30 2.12
C ILE A 48 -5.69 -2.85 1.75
N ALA A 49 -6.07 -4.02 2.26
CA ALA A 49 -7.39 -4.59 2.04
C ALA A 49 -8.50 -3.65 2.56
N GLU A 50 -8.31 -3.06 3.73
CA GLU A 50 -9.25 -2.08 4.29
C GLU A 50 -9.37 -0.83 3.41
N ALA A 51 -8.25 -0.29 2.91
CA ALA A 51 -8.27 0.85 2.00
C ALA A 51 -9.04 0.55 0.70
N VAL A 52 -8.85 -0.64 0.13
CA VAL A 52 -9.58 -1.10 -1.07
C VAL A 52 -11.07 -1.23 -0.79
N VAL A 53 -11.45 -1.88 0.33
CA VAL A 53 -12.86 -2.03 0.72
C VAL A 53 -13.50 -0.67 0.97
N TRP A 54 -12.82 0.23 1.68
CA TRP A 54 -13.29 1.58 1.93
C TRP A 54 -13.57 2.34 0.64
N ALA A 55 -12.66 2.26 -0.34
CA ALA A 55 -12.82 2.90 -1.64
C ALA A 55 -14.02 2.32 -2.41
N ALA A 56 -14.17 1.00 -2.41
CA ALA A 56 -15.27 0.30 -3.09
C ALA A 56 -16.63 0.59 -2.43
N ASP A 57 -16.67 0.75 -1.11
CA ASP A 57 -17.88 0.94 -0.31
C ASP A 57 -18.41 2.39 -0.33
N ARG A 58 -17.76 3.31 -1.04
CA ARG A 58 -18.29 4.67 -1.19
C ARG A 58 -19.61 4.66 -1.99
N PRO A 59 -20.54 5.60 -1.75
CA PRO A 59 -21.75 5.74 -2.55
C PRO A 59 -21.46 5.82 -4.06
N GLU A 60 -22.40 5.41 -4.91
CA GLU A 60 -22.20 5.30 -6.37
C GLU A 60 -21.73 6.62 -7.02
N HIS A 61 -22.15 7.77 -6.51
CA HIS A 61 -21.75 9.09 -7.01
C HIS A 61 -20.38 9.58 -6.51
N VAL A 62 -19.70 8.80 -5.68
CA VAL A 62 -18.38 9.13 -5.10
C VAL A 62 -17.32 8.25 -5.75
N GLN A 63 -16.37 8.90 -6.42
CA GLN A 63 -15.16 8.28 -6.94
C GLN A 63 -13.97 8.65 -6.07
N ILE A 64 -13.23 7.65 -5.63
CA ILE A 64 -11.88 7.84 -5.06
C ILE A 64 -10.90 7.75 -6.21
N GLY A 65 -10.24 8.85 -6.58
CA GLY A 65 -9.29 8.84 -7.70
C GLY A 65 -8.03 8.05 -7.38
N GLU A 66 -7.41 8.36 -6.24
CA GLU A 66 -6.11 7.83 -5.83
C GLU A 66 -6.06 7.70 -4.30
N ILE A 67 -5.47 6.61 -3.82
CA ILE A 67 -5.08 6.44 -2.42
C ILE A 67 -3.58 6.19 -2.39
N ILE A 68 -2.82 7.18 -1.92
CA ILE A 68 -1.41 6.98 -1.56
C ILE A 68 -1.36 6.70 -0.06
N ILE A 69 -0.83 5.54 0.32
CA ILE A 69 -0.79 5.11 1.73
C ILE A 69 0.61 4.62 2.12
N TYR A 70 1.13 5.15 3.22
CA TYR A 70 2.46 4.84 3.74
C TYR A 70 2.39 4.38 5.20
N PRO A 71 3.32 3.54 5.67
CA PRO A 71 3.57 3.45 7.10
C PRO A 71 4.03 4.83 7.60
N THR A 72 3.71 5.19 8.84
CA THR A 72 4.02 6.53 9.39
C THR A 72 5.51 6.85 9.45
N ALA A 73 6.36 5.82 9.39
CA ALA A 73 7.81 5.95 9.27
C ALA A 73 8.29 6.36 7.87
N GLN A 74 7.43 6.33 6.85
CA GLN A 74 7.77 6.58 5.45
C GLN A 74 7.06 7.83 4.93
N ALA A 75 7.81 8.76 4.34
CA ALA A 75 7.25 9.97 3.72
C ALA A 75 7.31 9.93 2.18
N SER A 76 8.18 9.11 1.61
CA SER A 76 8.30 8.88 0.16
C SER A 76 9.07 7.59 -0.12
N THR A 77 9.37 7.30 -1.38
CA THR A 77 10.24 6.18 -1.77
C THR A 77 11.68 6.33 -1.28
N MET A 78 12.12 7.56 -0.97
CA MET A 78 13.50 7.88 -0.58
C MET A 78 13.64 8.31 0.89
N VAL A 79 12.53 8.56 1.58
CA VAL A 79 12.52 9.08 2.95
C VAL A 79 11.83 8.09 3.88
N LEU A 80 12.63 7.43 4.72
CA LEU A 80 12.22 6.42 5.68
C LEU A 80 12.98 6.63 7.01
N ASP A 81 12.24 6.77 8.11
CA ASP A 81 12.77 6.83 9.48
C ASP A 81 12.86 5.41 10.06
N LYS A 82 14.07 4.89 10.22
CA LYS A 82 14.32 3.63 10.92
C LYS A 82 14.84 3.94 12.33
N ARG A 83 14.09 3.53 13.35
CA ARG A 83 14.51 3.60 14.75
C ARG A 83 15.20 2.28 15.11
N GLU A 84 16.35 2.38 15.78
CA GLU A 84 17.07 1.21 16.32
C GLU A 84 16.31 0.53 17.46
#